data_AF-A0A522U6Z2-F1
#
_entry.id   AF-A0A522U6Z2-F1
#
_cell.length_a   1.000
_cell.length_b   1.000
_cell.length_c   1.000
_cell.angle_alpha   90.00
_cell.angle_beta   90.00
_cell.angle_gamma   90.00
#
_symmetry.space_group_name_H-M   'P 1'
#
loop_
_entity.id
_entity.type
_entity.pdbx_description
1 polymer ?
#
loop_
_entity_poly.entity_id
_entity_poly.type
_entity_poly.pdbx_seq_one_letter_code
_entity_poly.pdbx_strand_id
1 'polypeptide(L)'
;MLRAVGIVALIVPLLVLAACAQTAVKTVASPSPVIPEGNWTESLTFSGEVAGQMTGIVPNTDVQQSECTGSRTHNGETWSDSFYGTVDASGQNWGLVFLIGNFRGQGTYVDGDVAVQVHSADNTKVWQNLGGDKVTFTVDRGQQSGTIEASLTDAGTGKAGVEKVTGRWNCRG
;
A
#
# COMPACT_ATOMS: atom_id res chain seq x y z
N MET A 1 -17.55 -13.72 -57.94
CA MET A 1 -17.02 -12.96 -56.79
C MET A 1 -17.24 -13.80 -55.54
N LEU A 2 -16.23 -14.46 -54.99
CA LEU A 2 -16.26 -15.01 -53.64
C LEU A 2 -14.81 -15.15 -53.15
N ARG A 3 -14.49 -14.43 -52.08
CA ARG A 3 -13.15 -14.29 -51.51
C ARG A 3 -12.84 -15.46 -50.59
N ALA A 4 -11.64 -16.01 -50.74
CA ALA A 4 -11.02 -16.96 -49.83
C ALA A 4 -10.28 -16.22 -48.70
N VAL A 5 -10.41 -16.72 -47.46
CA VAL A 5 -9.44 -16.64 -46.35
C VAL A 5 -9.78 -17.86 -45.49
N GLY A 6 -8.91 -18.77 -45.07
CA GLY A 6 -7.45 -18.81 -44.97
C GLY A 6 -7.16 -19.65 -43.71
N ILE A 7 -6.49 -20.78 -43.90
CA ILE A 7 -6.40 -21.96 -43.03
C ILE A 7 -5.15 -21.92 -42.12
N VAL A 8 -5.32 -22.32 -40.85
CA VAL A 8 -4.47 -23.15 -39.95
C VAL A 8 -2.98 -22.83 -39.74
N ALA A 9 -2.57 -22.75 -38.46
CA ALA A 9 -1.33 -23.33 -37.89
C ALA A 9 -1.36 -23.18 -36.34
N LEU A 10 -1.55 -24.25 -35.56
CA LEU A 10 -0.53 -25.15 -34.99
C LEU A 10 0.11 -24.66 -33.66
N ILE A 11 -0.38 -25.25 -32.56
CA ILE A 11 0.38 -25.93 -31.48
C ILE A 11 1.67 -25.25 -30.99
N VAL A 12 1.62 -24.73 -29.75
CA VAL A 12 2.73 -24.79 -28.77
C VAL A 12 2.14 -25.10 -27.38
N PRO A 13 2.34 -26.31 -26.82
CA PRO A 13 2.14 -26.59 -25.41
C PRO A 13 3.51 -26.56 -24.72
N LEU A 14 3.77 -25.57 -23.88
CA LEU A 14 4.97 -25.55 -23.04
C LEU A 14 4.66 -24.96 -21.65
N LEU A 15 4.32 -25.88 -20.75
CA LEU A 15 4.95 -26.06 -19.43
C LEU A 15 5.54 -24.82 -18.72
N VAL A 16 5.04 -24.67 -17.49
CA VAL A 16 5.69 -24.11 -16.29
C VAL A 16 5.86 -22.59 -16.29
N LEU A 17 5.00 -21.94 -15.51
CA LEU A 17 5.39 -21.15 -14.33
C LEU A 17 4.10 -20.79 -13.60
N ALA A 18 3.82 -21.52 -12.52
CA ALA A 18 2.96 -21.03 -11.45
C ALA A 18 3.68 -19.83 -10.81
N ALA A 19 3.70 -18.70 -11.50
CA ALA A 19 4.02 -17.43 -10.90
C ALA A 19 2.83 -17.12 -9.99
N CYS A 20 3.09 -17.16 -8.68
CA CYS A 20 2.24 -16.54 -7.68
C CYS A 20 1.99 -15.11 -8.17
N ALA A 21 0.82 -14.89 -8.74
CA ALA A 21 0.25 -13.57 -8.90
C ALA A 21 -0.13 -13.09 -7.49
N GLN A 22 0.88 -12.77 -6.68
CA GLN A 22 0.71 -11.83 -5.59
C GLN A 22 0.51 -10.49 -6.27
N THR A 23 -0.74 -10.23 -6.58
CA THR A 23 -1.22 -8.98 -7.15
C THR A 23 -0.78 -7.89 -6.18
N ALA A 24 0.30 -7.18 -6.53
CA ALA A 24 0.64 -5.93 -5.87
C ALA A 24 -0.65 -5.13 -5.75
N VAL A 25 -0.94 -4.62 -4.56
CA VAL A 25 -2.12 -3.80 -4.33
C VAL A 25 -1.99 -2.60 -5.26
N LYS A 26 -2.72 -2.61 -6.37
CA LYS A 26 -2.83 -1.44 -7.23
C LYS A 26 -3.63 -0.41 -6.44
N THR A 27 -3.01 0.74 -6.19
CA THR A 27 -3.73 1.93 -5.76
C THR A 27 -4.82 2.20 -6.80
N VAL A 28 -6.08 2.02 -6.39
CA VAL A 28 -7.23 2.40 -7.20
C VAL A 28 -7.49 3.86 -6.86
N ALA A 29 -7.47 4.73 -7.88
CA ALA A 29 -7.78 6.14 -7.72
C ALA A 29 -9.09 6.28 -6.95
N SER A 30 -9.03 6.94 -5.79
CA SER A 30 -10.23 7.18 -5.01
C SER A 30 -11.18 8.08 -5.81
N PRO A 31 -12.49 7.78 -5.85
CA PRO A 31 -13.46 8.68 -6.49
C PRO A 31 -13.62 10.02 -5.75
N SER A 32 -13.01 10.16 -4.57
CA SER A 32 -12.99 11.38 -3.78
C SER A 32 -11.83 12.31 -4.12
N PRO A 33 -11.95 13.64 -3.91
CA PRO A 33 -10.83 14.57 -4.08
C PRO A 33 -9.64 14.15 -3.24
N VAL A 34 -8.53 13.87 -3.91
CA VAL A 34 -7.26 13.48 -3.31
C VAL A 34 -6.61 14.71 -2.67
N ILE A 35 -6.12 14.56 -1.45
CA ILE A 35 -5.21 15.52 -0.82
C ILE A 35 -3.82 15.24 -1.41
N PRO A 36 -3.25 16.17 -2.19
CA PRO A 36 -1.89 16.02 -2.69
C PRO A 36 -0.90 16.16 -1.54
N GLU A 37 0.36 15.80 -1.80
CA GLU A 37 1.44 16.00 -0.85
C GLU A 37 1.43 17.40 -0.20
N GLY A 38 1.86 17.44 1.06
CA GLY A 38 2.06 18.66 1.80
C GLY A 38 3.10 18.43 2.90
N ASN A 39 3.09 19.26 3.94
CA ASN A 39 3.97 19.05 5.10
C ASN A 39 3.39 18.00 6.07
N TRP A 40 3.11 16.80 5.55
CA TRP A 40 2.54 15.71 6.32
C TRP A 40 3.55 15.24 7.36
N THR A 41 3.10 15.20 8.62
CA THR A 41 3.95 14.81 9.75
C THR A 41 3.58 13.40 10.17
N GLU A 42 4.47 12.47 9.89
CA GLU A 42 4.33 11.08 10.30
C GLU A 42 4.94 10.87 11.69
N SER A 43 4.50 9.83 12.39
CA SER A 43 5.16 9.35 13.60
C SER A 43 5.08 7.84 13.61
N LEU A 44 5.78 7.23 12.64
CA LEU A 44 5.76 5.80 12.39
C LEU A 44 7.11 5.19 12.75
N THR A 45 7.07 4.11 13.52
CA THR A 45 8.23 3.30 13.89
C THR A 45 8.18 1.99 13.13
N PHE A 46 9.30 1.67 12.49
CA PHE A 46 9.55 0.44 11.75
C PHE A 46 10.47 -0.44 12.58
N SER A 47 10.13 -1.72 12.66
CA SER A 47 10.98 -2.71 13.31
C SER A 47 10.92 -4.01 12.56
N GLY A 48 12.08 -4.58 12.26
CA GLY A 48 12.15 -5.76 11.42
C GLY A 48 13.35 -5.69 10.49
N GLU A 49 13.09 -5.97 9.22
CA GLU A 49 14.09 -5.95 8.16
C GLU A 49 14.35 -4.52 7.66
N VAL A 50 13.38 -3.63 7.83
CA VAL A 50 13.55 -2.17 7.82
C VAL A 50 13.35 -1.67 9.24
N ALA A 51 14.29 -0.89 9.75
CA ALA A 51 14.24 -0.42 11.14
C ALA A 51 14.55 1.06 11.22
N GLY A 52 13.70 1.81 11.93
CA GLY A 52 13.87 3.24 12.09
C GLY A 52 12.55 3.97 12.31
N GLN A 53 12.52 5.25 11.98
CA GLN A 53 11.35 6.11 12.16
C GLN A 53 11.12 6.99 10.93
N MET A 54 9.86 7.07 10.51
CA MET A 54 9.40 8.04 9.53
C MET A 54 8.68 9.15 10.27
N THR A 55 9.23 10.36 10.19
CA THR A 55 8.70 11.55 10.88
C THR A 55 7.98 12.53 9.94
N GLY A 56 7.91 12.21 8.66
CA GLY A 56 7.30 13.03 7.62
C GLY A 56 7.52 12.43 6.25
N ILE A 57 6.90 13.06 5.25
CA ILE A 57 7.01 12.64 3.86
C ILE A 57 8.16 13.33 3.12
N VAL A 58 8.64 12.72 2.05
CA VAL A 58 9.56 13.35 1.09
C VAL A 58 8.77 14.01 -0.05
N PRO A 59 9.34 15.03 -0.73
CA PRO A 59 8.71 15.64 -1.90
C PRO A 59 8.47 14.63 -3.03
N ASN A 60 7.37 14.82 -3.76
CA ASN A 60 6.99 14.02 -4.90
C ASN A 60 8.02 14.15 -6.02
N THR A 61 8.07 13.10 -6.84
CA THR A 61 8.86 13.04 -8.07
C THR A 61 7.97 12.49 -9.20
N ASP A 62 8.54 12.37 -10.40
CA ASP A 62 7.83 11.78 -11.54
C ASP A 62 7.42 10.31 -11.32
N VAL A 63 8.02 9.63 -10.35
CA VAL A 63 7.82 8.19 -10.07
C VAL A 63 7.34 7.89 -8.64
N GLN A 64 7.21 8.92 -7.80
CA GLN A 64 6.76 8.80 -6.41
C GLN A 64 5.77 9.91 -6.10
N GLN A 65 4.54 9.53 -5.77
CA GLN A 65 3.49 10.48 -5.42
C GLN A 65 2.81 10.07 -4.12
N SER A 66 2.81 10.99 -3.17
CA SER A 66 2.04 10.87 -1.93
C SER A 66 0.63 11.43 -2.15
N GLU A 67 -0.37 10.65 -1.78
CA GLU A 67 -1.78 10.91 -1.96
C GLU A 67 -2.64 10.32 -0.85
N CYS A 68 -3.62 11.08 -0.39
CA CYS A 68 -4.55 10.65 0.63
C CYS A 68 -5.97 10.94 0.19
N THR A 69 -6.85 9.96 0.36
CA THR A 69 -8.26 10.10 -0.03
C THR A 69 -8.97 11.20 0.79
N GLY A 70 -8.59 11.34 2.06
CA GLY A 70 -9.12 12.38 2.94
C GLY A 70 -10.57 12.14 3.39
N SER A 71 -11.30 13.23 3.64
CA SER A 71 -12.53 13.24 4.45
C SER A 71 -13.84 13.10 3.68
N ARG A 72 -13.79 12.73 2.40
CA ARG A 72 -14.97 12.73 1.51
C ARG A 72 -15.40 11.35 1.04
N THR A 73 -14.73 10.28 1.49
CA THR A 73 -15.11 8.91 1.13
C THR A 73 -16.46 8.54 1.73
N HIS A 74 -17.29 7.91 0.91
CA HIS A 74 -18.56 7.36 1.34
C HIS A 74 -18.45 5.91 1.80
N ASN A 75 -19.43 5.45 2.59
CA ASN A 75 -19.46 4.06 3.02
C ASN A 75 -19.61 3.12 1.81
N GLY A 76 -18.83 2.04 1.79
CA GLY A 76 -18.76 1.09 0.68
C GLY A 76 -17.75 1.46 -0.41
N GLU A 77 -17.17 2.67 -0.37
CA GLU A 77 -16.12 3.07 -1.30
C GLU A 77 -14.72 2.67 -0.81
N THR A 78 -13.75 2.83 -1.70
CA THR A 78 -12.33 2.68 -1.38
C THR A 78 -11.79 3.94 -0.70
N TRP A 79 -11.19 3.75 0.46
CA TRP A 79 -10.32 4.74 1.11
C TRP A 79 -8.86 4.30 1.00
N SER A 80 -7.97 5.23 0.68
CA SER A 80 -6.55 4.99 0.44
C SER A 80 -5.70 6.13 0.99
N ASP A 81 -4.55 5.79 1.55
CA ASP A 81 -3.47 6.71 1.90
C ASP A 81 -2.14 6.08 1.48
N SER A 82 -1.38 6.80 0.67
CA SER A 82 -0.10 6.37 0.13
C SER A 82 0.89 7.51 0.27
N PHE A 83 2.05 7.26 0.87
CA PHE A 83 3.08 8.28 1.03
C PHE A 83 4.48 7.68 1.04
N TYR A 84 5.46 8.56 0.78
CA TYR A 84 6.87 8.21 0.76
C TYR A 84 7.61 8.98 1.84
N GLY A 85 8.54 8.33 2.53
CA GLY A 85 9.39 8.98 3.53
C GLY A 85 10.72 8.24 3.72
N THR A 86 11.65 8.86 4.44
CA THR A 86 12.86 8.19 4.91
C THR A 86 12.59 7.52 6.25
N VAL A 87 13.17 6.33 6.46
CA VAL A 87 12.98 5.54 7.70
C VAL A 87 14.27 5.44 8.50
N ASP A 88 15.42 5.35 7.81
CA ASP A 88 16.72 5.11 8.42
C ASP A 88 17.78 6.09 7.89
N ALA A 89 19.02 5.95 8.40
CA ALA A 89 20.14 6.80 8.03
C ALA A 89 20.68 6.54 6.60
N SER A 90 20.17 5.55 5.86
CA SER A 90 20.59 5.29 4.48
C SER A 90 20.11 6.38 3.51
N GLY A 91 19.07 7.13 3.91
CA GLY A 91 18.42 8.13 3.05
C GLY A 91 17.56 7.51 1.94
N GLN A 92 17.31 6.20 1.98
CA GLN A 92 16.39 5.54 1.06
C GLN A 92 14.94 5.95 1.33
N ASN A 93 14.20 6.23 0.25
CA ASN A 93 12.76 6.46 0.30
C ASN A 93 12.01 5.12 0.37
N TRP A 94 11.08 5.03 1.31
CA TRP A 94 10.18 3.92 1.52
C TRP A 94 8.74 4.39 1.28
N GLY A 95 7.99 3.62 0.50
CA GLY A 95 6.57 3.85 0.26
C GLY A 95 5.72 3.05 1.25
N LEU A 96 4.69 3.69 1.78
CA LEU A 96 3.66 3.07 2.61
C LEU A 96 2.31 3.23 1.95
N VAL A 97 1.51 2.18 1.98
CA VAL A 97 0.16 2.17 1.45
C VAL A 97 -0.79 1.59 2.48
N PHE A 98 -1.88 2.29 2.76
CA PHE A 98 -3.04 1.83 3.49
C PHE A 98 -4.25 1.84 2.56
N LEU A 99 -4.94 0.70 2.43
CA LEU A 99 -6.10 0.58 1.55
C LEU A 99 -7.25 -0.12 2.26
N ILE A 100 -8.39 0.54 2.34
CA ILE A 100 -9.65 -0.03 2.83
C ILE A 100 -10.60 -0.13 1.65
N GLY A 101 -10.90 -1.35 1.21
CA GLY A 101 -11.76 -1.57 0.04
C GLY A 101 -13.27 -1.41 0.30
N ASN A 102 -13.70 -1.52 1.56
CA ASN A 102 -15.08 -1.34 1.98
C ASN A 102 -15.11 -0.38 3.18
N PHE A 103 -14.94 0.92 2.90
CA PHE A 103 -14.87 1.94 3.93
C PHE A 103 -16.19 2.03 4.71
N ARG A 104 -16.11 2.15 6.03
CA ARG A 104 -17.28 2.18 6.96
C ARG A 104 -17.32 3.47 7.79
N GLY A 105 -16.50 4.46 7.45
CA GLY A 105 -16.31 5.68 8.21
C GLY A 105 -15.11 5.63 9.15
N GLN A 106 -15.02 6.62 10.03
CA GLN A 106 -14.03 6.65 11.10
C GLN A 106 -14.19 5.45 12.04
N GLY A 107 -13.09 4.97 12.60
CA GLY A 107 -13.10 3.81 13.50
C GLY A 107 -11.90 2.90 13.28
N THR A 108 -11.99 1.70 13.83
CA THR A 108 -10.94 0.68 13.75
C THR A 108 -11.26 -0.35 12.68
N TYR A 109 -10.26 -0.64 11.86
CA TYR A 109 -10.19 -1.68 10.84
C TYR A 109 -9.14 -2.69 11.30
N VAL A 110 -9.45 -3.98 11.21
CA VAL A 110 -8.55 -5.03 11.70
C VAL A 110 -8.26 -6.08 10.64
N ASP A 111 -7.05 -6.63 10.69
CA ASP A 111 -6.61 -7.75 9.87
C ASP A 111 -6.97 -7.55 8.37
N GLY A 112 -7.88 -8.36 7.82
CA GLY A 112 -8.28 -8.30 6.41
C GLY A 112 -9.19 -7.14 6.00
N ASP A 113 -9.61 -6.28 6.94
CA ASP A 113 -10.38 -5.07 6.63
C ASP A 113 -9.55 -3.99 5.91
N VAL A 114 -8.22 -4.07 6.05
CA VAL A 114 -7.26 -3.09 5.52
C VAL A 114 -6.06 -3.82 4.92
N ALA A 115 -5.65 -3.42 3.73
CA ALA A 115 -4.36 -3.81 3.17
C ALA A 115 -3.31 -2.75 3.55
N VAL A 116 -2.16 -3.23 4.01
CA VAL A 116 -1.02 -2.44 4.43
C VAL A 116 0.20 -2.95 3.69
N GLN A 117 0.95 -2.03 3.08
CA GLN A 117 2.18 -2.36 2.37
C GLN A 117 3.29 -1.39 2.74
N VAL A 118 4.51 -1.93 2.89
CA VAL A 118 5.78 -1.19 2.92
C VAL A 118 6.58 -1.64 1.72
N HIS A 119 7.14 -0.73 0.95
CA HIS A 119 7.97 -1.09 -0.19
C HIS A 119 9.12 -0.11 -0.44
N SER A 120 10.20 -0.62 -1.03
CA SER A 120 11.26 0.25 -1.55
C SER A 120 10.75 1.06 -2.75
N ALA A 121 11.37 2.21 -2.99
CA ALA A 121 11.12 3.06 -4.16
C ALA A 121 11.06 2.31 -5.52
N ASP A 122 11.90 1.29 -5.69
CA ASP A 122 12.01 0.46 -6.89
C ASP A 122 11.16 -0.82 -6.85
N ASN A 123 10.38 -1.02 -5.78
CA ASN A 123 9.56 -2.20 -5.51
C ASN A 123 10.31 -3.53 -5.47
N THR A 124 11.65 -3.53 -5.30
CA THR A 124 12.43 -4.76 -5.16
C THR A 124 12.31 -5.39 -3.78
N LYS A 125 11.91 -4.60 -2.78
CA LYS A 125 11.59 -5.06 -1.42
C LYS A 125 10.16 -4.67 -1.09
N VAL A 126 9.35 -5.63 -0.67
CA VAL A 126 7.94 -5.44 -0.38
C VAL A 126 7.55 -6.29 0.82
N TRP A 127 6.92 -5.66 1.82
CA TRP A 127 6.23 -6.34 2.91
C TRP A 127 4.77 -5.92 2.90
N GLN A 128 3.87 -6.87 3.12
CA GLN A 128 2.43 -6.63 3.13
C GLN A 128 1.73 -7.52 4.14
N ASN A 129 0.58 -7.11 4.66
CA ASN A 129 -0.21 -7.98 5.52
C ASN A 129 -0.91 -9.07 4.70
N LEU A 130 -0.78 -10.31 5.16
CA LEU A 130 -1.49 -11.47 4.62
C LEU A 130 -2.46 -12.05 5.67
N GLY A 131 -3.24 -13.07 5.32
CA GLY A 131 -4.32 -13.58 6.18
C GLY A 131 -3.92 -14.12 7.57
N GLY A 132 -2.62 -14.25 7.87
CA GLY A 132 -2.12 -14.60 9.20
C GLY A 132 -1.51 -13.43 9.98
N ASP A 133 -1.31 -12.29 9.33
CA ASP A 133 -0.75 -11.09 9.95
C ASP A 133 -1.79 -10.35 10.77
N LYS A 134 -1.34 -9.73 11.86
CA LYS A 134 -2.18 -8.90 12.72
C LYS A 134 -2.06 -7.45 12.31
N VAL A 135 -3.21 -6.80 12.10
CA VAL A 135 -3.30 -5.38 11.79
C VAL A 135 -4.39 -4.74 12.64
N THR A 136 -4.07 -3.62 13.27
CA THR A 136 -5.04 -2.68 13.86
C THR A 136 -4.78 -1.31 13.25
N PHE A 137 -5.70 -0.86 12.41
CA PHE A 137 -5.65 0.44 11.75
C PHE A 137 -6.80 1.28 12.23
N THR A 138 -6.54 2.52 12.64
CA THR A 138 -7.58 3.45 13.04
C THR A 138 -7.63 4.62 12.08
N VAL A 139 -8.84 5.07 11.78
CA VAL A 139 -9.14 6.29 11.03
C VAL A 139 -9.85 7.23 12.00
N ASP A 140 -9.23 8.38 12.29
CA ASP A 140 -9.81 9.39 13.18
C ASP A 140 -11.01 10.09 12.53
N ARG A 141 -11.73 10.93 13.30
CA ARG A 141 -12.95 11.64 12.84
C ARG A 141 -12.75 12.47 11.57
N GLY A 142 -11.54 12.97 11.31
CA GLY A 142 -11.21 13.74 10.10
C GLY A 142 -10.91 12.89 8.87
N GLN A 143 -10.76 11.56 9.03
CA GLN A 143 -10.36 10.60 7.98
C GLN A 143 -9.06 10.96 7.25
N GLN A 144 -8.21 11.72 7.92
CA GLN A 144 -6.94 12.25 7.42
C GLN A 144 -5.79 12.01 8.40
N SER A 145 -6.08 11.29 9.48
CA SER A 145 -5.09 10.87 10.46
C SER A 145 -5.60 9.63 11.18
N GLY A 146 -4.69 8.94 11.84
CA GLY A 146 -5.04 7.82 12.69
C GLY A 146 -3.81 7.08 13.16
N THR A 147 -3.99 5.83 13.56
CA THR A 147 -2.90 4.99 14.06
C THR A 147 -2.84 3.68 13.31
N ILE A 148 -1.67 3.05 13.34
CA ILE A 148 -1.39 1.75 12.77
C ILE A 148 -0.62 0.93 13.81
N GLU A 149 -0.97 -0.34 13.91
CA GLU A 149 -0.12 -1.40 14.46
C GLU A 149 -0.26 -2.59 13.51
N ALA A 150 0.79 -2.89 12.75
CA ALA A 150 0.77 -3.91 11.72
C ALA A 150 2.01 -4.81 11.79
N SER A 151 1.78 -6.11 11.63
CA SER A 151 2.77 -7.11 11.27
C SER A 151 2.66 -7.39 9.78
N LEU A 152 3.79 -7.48 9.08
CA LEU A 152 3.83 -7.64 7.63
C LEU A 152 4.73 -8.82 7.24
N THR A 153 4.27 -9.55 6.23
CA THR A 153 4.99 -10.66 5.61
C THR A 153 5.81 -10.14 4.43
N ASP A 154 7.06 -10.60 4.31
CA ASP A 154 7.88 -10.36 3.12
C ASP A 154 7.23 -11.04 1.90
N ALA A 155 6.87 -10.25 0.90
CA ALA A 155 6.19 -10.75 -0.30
C ALA A 155 7.11 -11.63 -1.17
N GLY A 156 8.42 -11.33 -1.21
CA GLY A 156 9.39 -12.08 -2.00
C GLY A 156 9.74 -13.45 -1.41
N THR A 157 9.82 -13.54 -0.08
CA THR A 157 10.22 -14.78 0.61
C THR A 157 9.07 -15.54 1.29
N GLY A 158 7.93 -14.88 1.53
CA GLY A 158 6.80 -15.42 2.29
C GLY A 158 7.07 -15.51 3.80
N LYS A 159 8.17 -14.94 4.30
CA LYS A 159 8.54 -14.99 5.72
C LYS A 159 7.61 -14.06 6.51
N ALA A 160 6.74 -14.67 7.33
CA ALA A 160 5.66 -13.97 7.99
C ALA A 160 6.12 -13.10 9.18
N GLY A 161 5.48 -11.93 9.35
CA GLY A 161 5.64 -11.02 10.48
C GLY A 161 7.07 -10.52 10.73
N VAL A 162 7.86 -10.41 9.67
CA VAL A 162 9.26 -9.98 9.73
C VAL A 162 9.42 -8.47 9.77
N GLU A 163 8.41 -7.75 9.33
CA GLU A 163 8.38 -6.29 9.33
C GLU A 163 7.18 -5.82 10.15
N LYS A 164 7.36 -4.78 10.94
CA LYS A 164 6.30 -4.20 11.76
C LYS A 164 6.30 -2.69 11.63
N VAL A 165 5.10 -2.13 11.46
CA VAL A 165 4.87 -0.69 11.42
C VAL A 165 3.91 -0.33 12.53
N THR A 166 4.32 0.62 13.37
CA THR A 166 3.50 1.11 14.48
C THR A 166 3.56 2.62 14.57
N GLY A 167 2.47 3.27 14.97
CA GLY A 167 2.49 4.70 15.29
C GLY A 167 1.30 5.47 14.73
N ARG A 168 1.52 6.77 14.48
CA ARG A 168 0.50 7.70 13.99
C ARG A 168 0.81 8.12 12.56
N TRP A 169 -0.21 8.05 11.71
CA TRP A 169 -0.15 8.58 10.36
C TRP A 169 -0.99 9.85 10.22
N ASN A 170 -0.60 10.75 9.32
CA ASN A 170 -1.31 12.00 9.12
C ASN A 170 -1.08 12.62 7.73
N CYS A 171 -2.13 12.63 6.91
CA CYS A 171 -2.08 13.25 5.59
C CYS A 171 -2.49 14.74 5.58
N ARG A 172 -2.23 15.45 6.68
CA ARG A 172 -2.36 16.91 6.83
C ARG A 172 -1.08 17.54 7.38
N GLY A 173 -0.80 18.76 6.90
CA GLY A 173 0.15 19.71 7.48
C GLY A 173 -0.53 20.77 8.34
#